data_AF-A0A2S9XA16-F1
#
_entry.id   AF-A0A2S9XA16-F1
#
_cell.length_a   1.000
_cell.length_b   1.000
_cell.length_c   1.000
_cell.angle_alpha   90.00
_cell.angle_beta   90.00
_cell.angle_gamma   90.00
#
_symmetry.space_group_name_H-M   'P 1'
#
loop_
_entity.id
_entity.type
_entity.pdbx_description
1 polymer ?
#
loop_
_entity_poly.entity_id
_entity_poly.type
_entity_poly.pdbx_seq_one_letter_code
_entity_poly.pdbx_strand_id
1 'polypeptide(L)'
;MKQQGISRWQGYLRAGLGLLLFCQYGYAAAPAIDDDCSRAVAPQRCQLHRQGLRSCQDLGESRRRTCLAYYTPPLNCQRQRDAKRCEALVAAQTSCEGALGAARRKCVDERLPAAGCSRGQPGCATADEGCDGGRRRDARECAPPLPLGD
;
A
#
# COMPACT_ATOMS: atom_id res chain seq x y z
N MET A 1 -41.38 1.35 -60.86
CA MET A 1 -41.31 2.55 -59.95
C MET A 1 -42.27 2.27 -58.79
N LYS A 2 -41.97 2.33 -57.50
CA LYS A 2 -40.83 2.81 -56.71
C LYS A 2 -40.79 1.99 -55.41
N GLN A 3 -39.56 1.72 -54.97
CA GLN A 3 -39.18 1.05 -53.73
C GLN A 3 -39.75 1.78 -52.50
N GLN A 4 -40.49 1.08 -51.65
CA GLN A 4 -40.80 1.49 -50.29
C GLN A 4 -40.66 0.25 -49.42
N GLY A 5 -39.69 0.21 -48.50
CA GLY A 5 -39.68 -0.85 -47.50
C GLY A 5 -38.37 -1.23 -46.81
N ILE A 6 -37.21 -0.63 -47.14
CA ILE A 6 -35.92 -1.19 -46.66
C ILE A 6 -35.14 -0.25 -45.71
N SER A 7 -35.53 1.01 -45.55
CA SER A 7 -34.63 1.99 -44.90
C SER A 7 -34.74 2.14 -43.38
N ARG A 8 -35.70 1.49 -42.69
CA ARG A 8 -35.93 1.75 -41.24
C ARG A 8 -35.26 0.76 -40.29
N TRP A 9 -34.94 -0.45 -40.74
CA TRP A 9 -34.30 -1.48 -39.91
C TRP A 9 -32.77 -1.38 -39.89
N GLN A 10 -32.17 -0.73 -40.89
CA GLN A 10 -30.72 -0.66 -41.06
C GLN A 10 -30.02 0.32 -40.11
N GLY A 11 -30.76 1.27 -39.51
CA GLY A 11 -30.24 2.21 -38.51
C GLY A 11 -30.07 1.60 -37.11
N TYR A 12 -31.02 0.75 -36.69
CA TYR A 12 -30.99 0.14 -35.36
C TYR A 12 -29.85 -0.88 -35.19
N LEU A 13 -29.52 -1.62 -36.25
CA LEU A 13 -28.41 -2.59 -36.25
C LEU A 13 -27.03 -1.92 -36.12
N ARG A 14 -26.84 -0.70 -36.63
CA ARG A 14 -25.56 0.03 -36.50
C ARG A 14 -25.41 0.72 -35.14
N ALA A 15 -26.51 1.15 -34.52
CA ALA A 15 -26.47 1.77 -33.19
C ALA A 15 -26.23 0.77 -32.06
N GLY A 16 -26.80 -0.44 -32.15
CA GLY A 16 -26.61 -1.49 -31.13
C GLY A 16 -25.19 -2.06 -31.09
N LEU A 17 -24.53 -2.19 -32.25
CA LEU A 17 -23.18 -2.73 -32.35
C LEU A 17 -22.12 -1.77 -31.78
N GLY A 18 -22.33 -0.45 -31.90
CA GLY A 18 -21.43 0.56 -31.36
C GLY A 18 -21.44 0.64 -29.83
N LEU A 19 -22.59 0.42 -29.20
CA LEU A 19 -22.73 0.45 -27.74
C LEU A 19 -22.12 -0.79 -27.06
N LEU A 20 -22.18 -1.96 -27.72
CA LEU A 20 -21.54 -3.19 -27.22
C LEU A 20 -20.01 -3.16 -27.35
N LEU A 21 -19.48 -2.55 -28.43
CA LEU A 21 -18.03 -2.37 -28.61
C LEU A 21 -17.39 -1.39 -27.62
N PHE A 22 -18.15 -0.42 -27.09
CA PHE A 22 -17.65 0.53 -26.10
C PHE A 22 -17.51 -0.08 -24.68
N CYS A 23 -18.32 -1.10 -24.35
CA CYS A 23 -18.25 -1.79 -23.05
C CYS A 23 -17.05 -2.74 -22.92
N GLN A 24 -16.53 -3.28 -24.03
CA GLN A 24 -15.40 -4.23 -24.01
C GLN A 24 -14.02 -3.55 -23.95
N TYR A 25 -13.90 -2.28 -24.32
CA TYR A 25 -12.62 -1.54 -24.30
C TYR A 25 -12.35 -0.77 -23.00
N GLY A 26 -13.25 -0.86 -22.02
CA GLY A 26 -13.13 -0.22 -20.72
C GLY A 26 -12.34 -1.02 -19.67
N TYR A 27 -11.66 -2.10 -20.04
CA TYR A 27 -10.68 -2.74 -19.15
C TYR A 27 -9.45 -1.84 -19.06
N ALA A 28 -9.52 -0.89 -18.13
CA ALA A 28 -8.37 -0.15 -17.66
C ALA A 28 -7.29 -1.17 -17.30
N ALA A 29 -6.22 -1.20 -18.10
CA ALA A 29 -5.02 -1.94 -17.79
C ALA A 29 -4.57 -1.50 -16.39
N ALA A 30 -4.68 -2.42 -15.42
CA ALA A 30 -4.08 -2.21 -14.12
C ALA A 30 -2.61 -1.85 -14.36
N PRO A 31 -2.07 -0.77 -13.76
CA PRO A 31 -0.68 -0.42 -13.95
C PRO A 31 0.16 -1.62 -13.53
N ALA A 32 0.82 -2.25 -14.51
CA ALA A 32 1.78 -3.30 -14.26
C ALA A 32 2.82 -2.74 -13.29
N ILE A 33 3.07 -3.48 -12.20
CA ILE A 33 4.17 -3.16 -11.31
C ILE A 33 5.43 -3.33 -12.15
N ASP A 34 6.07 -2.22 -12.49
CA ASP A 34 7.38 -2.28 -13.13
C ASP A 34 8.33 -2.96 -12.15
N ASP A 35 8.69 -4.20 -12.46
CA ASP A 35 9.57 -5.03 -11.64
C ASP A 35 11.04 -4.58 -11.74
N ASP A 36 11.36 -3.60 -12.60
CA ASP A 36 12.70 -3.12 -12.84
C ASP A 36 12.92 -1.73 -12.20
N CYS A 37 13.21 -1.74 -10.90
CA CYS A 37 13.57 -0.51 -10.19
C CYS A 37 14.82 0.19 -10.72
N SER A 38 15.64 -0.44 -11.58
CA SER A 38 16.85 0.18 -12.12
C SER A 38 16.54 1.33 -13.10
N ARG A 39 15.33 1.33 -13.68
CA ARG A 39 14.86 2.39 -14.60
C ARG A 39 14.09 3.51 -13.92
N ALA A 40 13.80 3.37 -12.62
CA ALA A 40 13.07 4.37 -11.88
C ALA A 40 13.93 5.61 -11.62
N VAL A 41 13.30 6.79 -11.64
CA VAL A 41 13.95 8.07 -11.25
C VAL A 41 14.57 8.01 -9.86
N ALA A 42 13.97 7.22 -8.96
CA ALA A 42 14.48 6.97 -7.61
C ALA A 42 14.53 5.45 -7.35
N PRO A 43 15.62 4.76 -7.74
CA PRO A 43 15.71 3.30 -7.67
C PRO A 43 15.60 2.78 -6.23
N GLN A 44 16.22 3.48 -5.28
CA GLN A 44 16.13 3.14 -3.86
C GLN A 44 14.70 3.22 -3.33
N ARG A 45 13.94 4.26 -3.70
CA ARG A 45 12.55 4.42 -3.27
C ARG A 45 11.66 3.33 -3.87
N CYS A 46 11.91 2.97 -5.13
CA CYS A 46 11.22 1.87 -5.79
C CYS A 46 11.47 0.55 -5.06
N GLN A 47 12.71 0.24 -4.67
CA GLN A 47 13.05 -0.99 -3.95
C GLN A 47 12.30 -1.10 -2.63
N LEU A 48 12.29 -0.04 -1.82
CA LEU A 48 11.55 -0.03 -0.55
C LEU A 48 10.04 -0.19 -0.77
N HIS A 49 9.49 0.49 -1.78
CA HIS A 49 8.08 0.37 -2.14
C HIS A 49 7.72 -1.06 -2.55
N ARG A 50 8.59 -1.75 -3.30
CA ARG A 50 8.39 -3.16 -3.66
C ARG A 50 8.39 -4.08 -2.46
N GLN A 51 9.23 -3.84 -1.47
CA GLN A 51 9.19 -4.61 -0.22
C GLN A 51 7.84 -4.45 0.50
N GLY A 52 7.32 -3.21 0.58
CA GLY A 52 5.98 -2.96 1.10
C GLY A 52 4.89 -3.63 0.27
N LEU A 53 4.99 -3.59 -1.06
CA LEU A 53 4.04 -4.25 -1.97
C LEU A 53 3.99 -5.75 -1.78
N ARG A 54 5.13 -6.42 -1.59
CA ARG A 54 5.18 -7.85 -1.25
C ARG A 54 4.39 -8.17 0.03
N SER A 55 4.31 -7.23 0.98
CA SER A 55 3.51 -7.39 2.20
C SER A 55 2.03 -7.09 2.00
N CYS A 56 1.64 -6.36 0.96
CA CYS A 56 0.30 -5.77 0.83
C CYS A 56 -0.45 -6.17 -0.44
N GLN A 57 0.14 -7.01 -1.30
CA GLN A 57 -0.39 -7.39 -2.61
C GLN A 57 -1.71 -8.16 -2.56
N ASP A 58 -1.99 -8.84 -1.44
CA ASP A 58 -3.21 -9.60 -1.17
C ASP A 58 -4.40 -8.72 -0.76
N LEU A 59 -4.19 -7.43 -0.52
CA LEU A 59 -5.23 -6.51 -0.07
C LEU A 59 -5.84 -5.72 -1.23
N GLY A 60 -7.16 -5.49 -1.14
CA GLY A 60 -7.87 -4.56 -2.02
C GLY A 60 -7.37 -3.12 -1.86
N GLU A 61 -7.62 -2.27 -2.86
CA GLU A 61 -7.00 -0.95 -3.00
C GLU A 61 -7.12 -0.05 -1.76
N SER A 62 -8.30 -0.01 -1.13
CA SER A 62 -8.56 0.79 0.07
C SER A 62 -7.67 0.39 1.25
N ARG A 63 -7.56 -0.92 1.53
CA ARG A 63 -6.72 -1.48 2.60
C ARG A 63 -5.23 -1.45 2.24
N ARG A 64 -4.91 -1.61 0.95
CA ARG A 64 -3.53 -1.66 0.45
C ARG A 64 -2.77 -0.35 0.70
N ARG A 65 -3.41 0.81 0.57
CA ARG A 65 -2.77 2.10 0.86
C ARG A 65 -2.30 2.20 2.32
N THR A 66 -3.16 1.82 3.26
CA THR A 66 -2.82 1.80 4.70
C THR A 66 -1.72 0.78 4.99
N CYS A 67 -1.81 -0.41 4.40
CA CYS A 67 -0.78 -1.43 4.53
C CYS A 67 0.58 -0.95 4.01
N LEU A 68 0.61 -0.31 2.84
CA LEU A 68 1.83 0.22 2.26
C LEU A 68 2.46 1.31 3.14
N ALA A 69 1.64 2.19 3.74
CA ALA A 69 2.13 3.20 4.67
C ALA A 69 2.80 2.59 5.91
N TYR A 70 2.38 1.39 6.32
CA TYR A 70 2.91 0.70 7.49
C TYR A 70 4.16 -0.15 7.19
N TYR A 71 4.13 -0.96 6.13
CA TYR A 71 5.20 -1.91 5.81
C TYR A 71 6.27 -1.37 4.86
N THR A 72 6.09 -0.17 4.29
CA THR A 72 7.12 0.47 3.45
C THR A 72 8.01 1.36 4.32
N PRO A 73 9.29 1.00 4.54
CA PRO A 73 10.19 1.86 5.28
C PRO A 73 10.48 3.15 4.50
N PRO A 74 10.67 4.28 5.20
CA PRO A 74 11.13 5.52 4.59
C PRO A 74 12.59 5.40 4.13
N LEU A 75 13.00 6.27 3.20
CA LEU A 75 14.37 6.29 2.66
C LEU A 75 15.45 6.52 3.72
N ASN A 76 15.12 7.20 4.82
CA ASN A 76 16.07 7.51 5.87
C ASN A 76 15.43 7.32 7.25
N CYS A 77 15.83 6.24 7.92
CA CYS A 77 15.35 5.90 9.26
C CYS A 77 15.81 6.89 10.35
N GLN A 78 16.96 7.53 10.18
CA GLN A 78 17.51 8.49 11.15
C GLN A 78 16.65 9.77 11.24
N ARG A 79 15.84 10.05 10.21
CA ARG A 79 14.88 11.17 10.22
C ARG A 79 13.53 10.81 10.82
N GLN A 80 13.33 9.56 11.25
CA GLN A 80 12.08 9.11 11.85
C GLN A 80 12.11 9.31 13.36
N ARG A 81 10.92 9.57 13.92
CA ARG A 81 10.73 9.68 15.36
C ARG A 81 11.07 8.38 16.09
N ASP A 82 10.86 7.25 15.42
CA ASP A 82 11.21 5.91 15.88
C ASP A 82 12.20 5.26 14.91
N ALA A 83 13.46 5.72 14.97
CA ALA A 83 14.54 5.22 14.12
C ALA A 83 14.79 3.72 14.35
N LYS A 84 14.71 3.25 15.62
CA LYS A 84 14.91 1.85 16.00
C LYS A 84 13.88 0.94 15.34
N ARG A 85 12.60 1.31 15.35
CA ARG A 85 11.55 0.53 14.65
C ARG A 85 11.72 0.58 13.15
N CYS A 86 12.12 1.70 12.57
CA CYS A 86 12.38 1.80 11.14
C CYS A 86 13.51 0.87 10.69
N GLU A 87 14.63 0.85 11.43
CA GLU A 87 15.76 -0.05 11.15
C GLU A 87 15.36 -1.51 11.31
N ALA A 88 14.57 -1.83 12.35
CA ALA A 88 14.01 -3.17 12.52
C ALA A 88 13.06 -3.55 11.38
N LEU A 89 12.26 -2.63 10.85
CA LEU A 89 11.39 -2.89 9.69
C LEU A 89 12.21 -3.25 8.46
N VAL A 90 13.30 -2.51 8.18
CA VAL A 90 14.19 -2.80 7.05
C VAL A 90 14.85 -4.18 7.20
N ALA A 91 15.34 -4.50 8.40
CA ALA A 91 15.92 -5.81 8.69
C ALA A 91 14.88 -6.95 8.55
N ALA A 92 13.67 -6.74 9.09
CA ALA A 92 12.58 -7.70 9.02
C ALA A 92 12.17 -7.96 7.56
N GLN A 93 12.03 -6.92 6.74
CA GLN A 93 11.70 -7.05 5.32
C GLN A 93 12.72 -7.90 4.56
N THR A 94 14.01 -7.73 4.85
CA THR A 94 15.10 -8.52 4.27
C THR A 94 15.02 -9.98 4.72
N SER A 95 14.76 -10.22 6.01
CA SER A 95 14.65 -11.59 6.54
C SER A 95 13.40 -12.35 6.05
N CYS A 96 12.35 -11.63 5.67
CA CYS A 96 11.07 -12.19 5.25
C CYS A 96 10.91 -12.24 3.71
N GLU A 97 11.99 -12.09 2.94
CA GLU A 97 11.96 -12.06 1.47
C GLU A 97 11.24 -13.26 0.81
N GLY A 98 11.26 -14.43 1.44
CA GLY A 98 10.60 -15.65 0.95
C GLY A 98 9.08 -15.72 1.15
N ALA A 99 8.48 -14.77 1.88
CA ALA A 99 7.03 -14.74 2.12
C ALA A 99 6.36 -13.58 1.38
N LEU A 100 5.07 -13.74 1.05
CA LEU A 100 4.23 -12.73 0.41
C LEU A 100 2.89 -12.54 1.17
N GLY A 101 2.27 -11.38 0.98
CA GLY A 101 0.98 -11.01 1.54
C GLY A 101 0.88 -11.18 3.05
N ALA A 102 -0.22 -11.77 3.52
CA ALA A 102 -0.47 -12.02 4.95
C ALA A 102 0.65 -12.78 5.66
N ALA A 103 1.25 -13.79 5.02
CA ALA A 103 2.35 -14.56 5.61
C ALA A 103 3.59 -13.68 5.82
N ARG A 104 3.88 -12.78 4.87
CA ARG A 104 4.97 -11.81 5.00
C ARG A 104 4.72 -10.82 6.12
N ARG A 105 3.49 -10.31 6.24
CA ARG A 105 3.11 -9.40 7.33
C ARG A 105 3.37 -10.03 8.68
N LYS A 106 2.88 -11.26 8.91
CA LYS A 106 3.14 -12.02 10.14
C LYS A 106 4.63 -12.15 10.44
N CYS A 107 5.43 -12.56 9.46
CA CYS A 107 6.88 -12.69 9.60
C CYS A 107 7.56 -11.35 9.99
N VAL A 108 7.13 -10.25 9.38
CA VAL A 108 7.67 -8.92 9.66
C VAL A 108 7.26 -8.43 11.04
N ASP A 109 5.99 -8.60 11.41
CA ASP A 109 5.44 -8.15 12.69
C ASP A 109 6.07 -8.88 13.88
N GLU A 110 6.39 -10.17 13.75
CA GLU A 110 7.13 -10.94 14.76
C GLU A 110 8.54 -10.42 15.02
N ARG A 111 9.13 -9.69 14.08
CA ARG A 111 10.50 -9.16 14.15
C ARG A 111 10.56 -7.67 14.46
N LEU A 112 9.41 -7.00 14.42
CA LEU A 112 9.33 -5.59 14.79
C LEU A 112 9.40 -5.47 16.31
N PRO A 113 10.18 -4.51 16.86
CA PRO A 113 10.07 -4.18 18.26
C PRO A 113 8.65 -3.68 18.53
N ALA A 114 8.18 -3.90 19.77
CA ALA A 114 6.98 -3.23 20.24
C ALA A 114 7.08 -1.75 19.88
N ALA A 115 6.02 -1.20 19.28
CA ALA A 115 5.99 0.21 18.91
C ALA A 115 6.41 1.03 20.13
N GLY A 116 7.46 1.84 20.01
CA GLY A 116 7.92 2.65 21.12
C GLY A 116 6.76 3.49 21.61
N CYS A 117 6.29 3.21 22.83
CA CYS A 117 5.14 3.87 23.44
C CYS A 117 5.42 5.36 23.51
N SER A 118 4.84 6.13 22.60
CA SER A 118 4.85 7.58 22.69
C SER A 118 3.83 7.98 23.76
N ARG A 119 4.27 8.74 24.76
CA ARG A 119 3.50 9.18 25.94
C ARG A 119 2.03 9.50 25.55
N GLY A 120 1.07 8.67 26.00
CA GLY A 120 -0.37 8.92 25.84
C GLY A 120 -1.26 7.81 25.28
N GLN A 121 -0.78 6.56 25.15
CA GLN A 121 -1.62 5.45 24.68
C GLN A 121 -2.23 4.66 25.87
N PRO A 122 -3.56 4.50 25.97
CA PRO A 122 -4.15 3.61 26.97
C PRO A 122 -3.78 2.16 26.60
N GLY A 123 -3.01 1.50 27.46
CA GLY A 123 -2.52 0.13 27.25
C GLY A 123 -0.99 -0.03 27.25
N CYS A 124 -0.22 1.05 27.26
CA CYS A 124 1.22 0.97 27.51
C CYS A 124 1.47 0.96 29.03
N ALA A 125 1.83 -0.20 29.58
CA ALA A 125 2.30 -0.30 30.96
C ALA A 125 3.61 0.49 31.11
N THR A 126 3.71 1.23 32.22
CA THR A 126 4.75 2.20 32.56
C THR A 126 6.06 1.53 32.99
N ALA A 127 6.70 0.79 32.09
CA ALA A 127 7.98 0.15 32.37
C ALA A 127 8.87 0.14 31.12
N ASP A 128 9.24 1.31 30.61
CA ASP A 128 10.46 1.46 29.80
C ASP A 128 10.86 2.94 29.79
N GLU A 129 12.02 3.23 30.38
CA GLU A 129 12.56 4.56 30.74
C GLU A 129 12.94 5.45 29.54
N GLY A 130 12.47 5.16 28.32
CA GLY A 130 12.91 5.82 27.08
C GLY A 130 12.10 7.03 26.62
N CYS A 131 11.02 7.39 27.31
CA CYS A 131 10.11 8.46 26.85
C CYS A 131 10.22 9.73 27.70
N ASP A 132 11.44 10.24 27.89
CA ASP A 132 11.66 11.58 28.43
C ASP A 132 12.47 12.45 27.48
N GLY A 133 11.75 13.28 26.72
CA GLY A 133 12.32 14.26 25.80
C GLY A 133 11.42 15.48 25.79
N GLY A 134 11.78 16.47 26.60
CA GLY A 134 10.96 17.61 26.93
C GLY A 134 10.55 18.49 25.73
N ARG A 135 9.34 19.04 25.88
CA ARG A 135 8.95 20.38 25.44
C ARG A 135 8.79 20.60 23.93
N ARG A 136 7.66 20.18 23.33
CA ARG A 136 6.92 20.96 22.29
C ARG A 136 5.42 20.64 22.31
N ARG A 137 4.59 21.69 22.23
CA ARG A 137 3.15 21.72 22.53
C ARG A 137 2.22 21.26 21.40
N ASP A 138 2.73 20.80 20.25
CA ASP A 138 1.91 20.73 19.02
C ASP A 138 1.85 19.36 18.32
N ALA A 139 2.19 18.27 19.02
CA ALA A 139 2.17 16.93 18.43
C ALA A 139 0.81 16.23 18.60
N ARG A 140 -0.12 16.52 17.68
CA ARG A 140 -1.24 15.61 17.37
C ARG A 140 -0.71 14.47 16.48
N GLU A 141 -1.27 13.29 16.71
CA GLU A 141 -1.06 12.04 15.99
C GLU A 141 0.25 11.27 16.24
N CYS A 142 0.30 10.63 17.41
CA CYS A 142 0.82 9.26 17.50
C CYS A 142 -0.35 8.31 17.19
N ALA A 143 -0.59 7.99 15.92
CA ALA A 143 -1.60 7.02 15.52
C ALA A 143 -0.98 5.61 15.52
N PRO A 144 -1.51 4.64 16.29
CA PRO A 144 -1.13 3.24 16.12
C PRO A 144 -1.56 2.74 14.73
N PRO A 145 -0.84 1.78 14.13
CA PRO A 145 -1.35 1.10 12.95
C PRO A 145 -2.66 0.40 13.32
N LEU A 146 -3.71 0.69 12.55
CA LEU A 146 -4.96 -0.06 12.64
C LEU A 146 -4.65 -1.53 12.37
N PRO A 147 -5.10 -2.47 13.22
CA PRO A 147 -5.01 -3.89 12.89
C PRO A 147 -5.76 -4.11 11.59
N LEU A 148 -5.02 -4.42 10.53
CA LEU A 148 -5.59 -4.98 9.30
C LEU A 148 -6.06 -6.39 9.66
N GLY A 149 -7.27 -6.47 10.21
CA GLY A 149 -7.96 -7.73 10.50
C GLY A 149 -8.12 -8.58 9.24
N ASP A 150 -8.15 -9.90 9.45
CA ASP A 150 -8.38 -10.95 8.44
C ASP A 150 -9.57 -10.62 7.51
#